data_AF-A0AAN4TDK6-F1
#
_entry.id   AF-A0AAN4TDK6-F1
#
_cell.length_a   1.000
_cell.length_b   1.000
_cell.length_c   1.000
_cell.angle_alpha   90.00
_cell.angle_beta   90.00
_cell.angle_gamma   90.00
#
_symmetry.space_group_name_H-M   'P 1'
#
loop_
_entity.id
_entity.type
_entity.pdbx_description
1 polymer ?
#
loop_
_entity_poly.entity_id
_entity_poly.type
_entity_poly.pdbx_seq_one_letter_code
_entity_poly.pdbx_strand_id
1 'polypeptide(L)'
;MNPDMPLETFLPPPEFSDVHMLLTKDWNGMNNGVFPIRVHPWAVELLSAAIAYPVVRPDVELFWPDQSALANLLQDNEYFSRSVVYCPLRWFNAYMRQPNGEGLNPDSPAYLQVHPGDLLVHFPGTPRDKLTETLEPYLAIAESHRPEWELPLERTGYIEETKRFWERMHRSSSSR
;
A
#
# COMPACT_ATOMS: atom_id res chain seq x y z
N MET A 1 -6.70 3.63 -13.99
CA MET A 1 -6.65 4.02 -12.56
C MET A 1 -7.73 5.05 -12.32
N ASN A 2 -8.22 5.21 -11.10
CA ASN A 2 -9.39 6.04 -10.82
C ASN A 2 -9.00 7.43 -10.24
N PRO A 3 -9.09 8.51 -11.04
CA PRO A 3 -8.76 9.87 -10.57
C PRO A 3 -9.79 10.43 -9.59
N ASP A 4 -11.00 9.87 -9.53
CA ASP A 4 -12.07 10.31 -8.64
C ASP A 4 -11.90 9.79 -7.21
N MET A 5 -10.83 9.04 -6.92
CA MET A 5 -10.58 8.47 -5.59
C MET A 5 -9.93 9.48 -4.65
N PRO A 6 -10.63 9.95 -3.61
CA PRO A 6 -10.04 10.82 -2.60
C PRO A 6 -9.08 10.01 -1.73
N LEU A 7 -7.86 10.51 -1.50
CA LEU A 7 -6.83 9.79 -0.72
C LEU A 7 -7.26 9.56 0.74
N GLU A 8 -8.10 10.46 1.26
CA GLU A 8 -8.65 10.45 2.61
C GLU A 8 -9.51 9.22 2.87
N THR A 9 -10.05 8.60 1.81
CA THR A 9 -10.82 7.34 1.85
C THR A 9 -10.09 6.25 2.64
N PHE A 10 -8.76 6.20 2.49
CA PHE A 10 -7.93 5.13 3.07
C PHE A 10 -7.26 5.53 4.38
N LEU A 11 -7.40 6.77 4.82
CA LEU A 11 -6.74 7.26 6.03
C LEU A 11 -7.45 6.78 7.31
N PRO A 12 -6.74 6.75 8.45
CA PRO A 12 -7.36 6.42 9.73
C PRO A 12 -8.41 7.48 10.12
N PRO A 13 -9.54 7.06 10.70
CA PRO A 13 -10.47 7.96 11.36
C PRO A 13 -9.80 8.75 12.50
N PRO A 14 -10.31 9.94 12.87
CA PRO A 14 -9.70 10.81 13.89
C PRO A 14 -9.43 10.15 15.25
N GLU A 15 -10.24 9.16 15.64
CA GLU A 15 -10.09 8.40 16.88
C GLU A 15 -8.81 7.53 16.92
N PHE A 16 -8.26 7.15 15.76
CA PHE A 16 -6.98 6.43 15.62
C PHE A 16 -5.79 7.40 15.58
N SER A 17 -5.69 8.22 16.64
CA SER A 17 -4.67 9.26 16.77
C SER A 17 -3.26 8.72 17.06
N ASP A 18 -3.13 7.46 17.42
CA ASP A 18 -1.88 6.73 17.66
C ASP A 18 -1.33 6.03 16.40
N VAL A 19 -2.13 5.93 15.34
CA VAL A 19 -1.71 5.40 14.03
C VAL A 19 -0.93 6.49 13.29
N HIS A 20 0.32 6.18 12.94
CA HIS A 20 1.22 7.11 12.26
C HIS A 20 1.63 6.64 10.87
N MET A 21 1.46 5.36 10.56
CA MET A 21 1.80 4.80 9.25
C MET A 21 0.82 3.72 8.84
N LEU A 22 0.43 3.73 7.56
CA LEU A 22 -0.34 2.66 6.95
C LEU A 22 0.55 1.91 5.97
N LEU A 23 0.62 0.59 6.10
CA LEU A 23 1.39 -0.28 5.22
C LEU A 23 0.49 -1.33 4.60
N THR A 24 0.96 -2.01 3.56
CA THR A 24 0.27 -3.17 3.00
C THR A 24 1.12 -4.42 3.15
N LYS A 25 0.48 -5.58 2.99
CA LYS A 25 1.17 -6.88 2.95
C LYS A 25 0.75 -7.69 1.73
N ASP A 26 1.68 -8.52 1.29
CA ASP A 26 1.48 -9.55 0.27
C ASP A 26 2.16 -10.86 0.70
N TRP A 27 2.34 -11.79 -0.25
CA TRP A 27 2.98 -13.08 -0.01
C TRP A 27 4.48 -12.98 0.33
N ASN A 28 5.16 -11.89 0.00
CA ASN A 28 6.54 -11.58 0.35
C ASN A 28 6.66 -10.81 1.68
N GLY A 29 5.55 -10.50 2.35
CA GLY A 29 5.53 -9.79 3.61
C GLY A 29 5.12 -8.33 3.46
N MET A 30 5.83 -7.43 4.12
CA MET A 30 5.52 -5.99 4.13
C MET A 30 5.87 -5.35 2.79
N ASN A 31 4.96 -4.53 2.26
CA ASN A 31 5.12 -3.79 1.02
C ASN A 31 5.12 -2.29 1.32
N ASN A 32 6.21 -1.60 0.95
CA ASN A 32 6.38 -0.16 1.14
C ASN A 32 6.43 0.63 -0.18
N GLY A 33 5.85 0.11 -1.27
CA GLY A 33 5.84 0.81 -2.56
C GLY A 33 5.12 2.16 -2.49
N VAL A 34 3.92 2.17 -1.92
CA VAL A 34 3.16 3.37 -1.56
C VAL A 34 2.66 3.23 -0.14
N PHE A 35 2.76 4.29 0.66
CA PHE A 35 2.23 4.28 2.01
C PHE A 35 1.92 5.70 2.52
N PRO A 36 0.78 5.90 3.17
CA PRO A 36 0.55 7.07 4.00
C PRO A 36 1.41 7.07 5.26
N ILE A 37 2.05 8.21 5.55
CA ILE A 37 2.76 8.46 6.81
C ILE A 37 2.36 9.84 7.36
N ARG A 38 2.07 9.91 8.66
CA ARG A 38 1.67 11.14 9.33
C ARG A 38 2.87 12.03 9.57
N VAL A 39 2.71 13.34 9.36
CA VAL A 39 3.68 14.35 9.81
C VAL A 39 3.68 14.38 11.33
N HIS A 40 4.66 13.73 11.94
CA HIS A 40 4.79 13.56 13.39
C HIS A 40 6.26 13.26 13.76
N PRO A 41 6.76 13.64 14.95
CA PRO A 41 8.12 13.28 15.38
C PRO A 41 8.46 11.79 15.25
N TRP A 42 7.50 10.92 15.55
CA TRP A 42 7.61 9.47 15.35
C TRP A 42 8.04 9.09 13.92
N ALA A 43 7.51 9.78 12.89
CA ALA A 43 7.85 9.49 11.50
C ALA A 43 9.30 9.88 11.18
N VAL A 44 9.77 11.00 11.74
CA VAL A 44 11.17 11.44 11.59
C VAL A 44 12.10 10.42 12.24
N GLU A 45 11.75 9.93 13.43
CA GLU A 45 12.53 8.92 14.13
C GLU A 45 12.59 7.60 13.35
N LEU A 46 11.45 7.12 12.84
CA LEU A 46 11.37 5.89 12.04
C LEU A 46 12.22 5.98 10.77
N LEU A 47 12.04 7.05 9.99
CA LEU A 47 12.77 7.24 8.73
C LEU A 47 14.27 7.41 8.99
N SER A 48 14.65 8.11 10.06
CA SER A 48 16.05 8.25 10.47
C SER A 48 16.66 6.91 10.86
N ALA A 49 15.92 6.09 11.61
CA ALA A 49 16.34 4.74 11.98
C ALA A 49 16.48 3.83 10.75
N ALA A 50 15.55 3.90 9.80
CA ALA A 50 15.57 3.11 8.56
C ALA A 50 16.80 3.44 7.70
N ILE A 51 17.10 4.73 7.50
CA ILE A 51 18.28 5.18 6.75
C ILE A 51 19.58 4.77 7.47
N ALA A 52 19.61 4.85 8.80
CA ALA A 52 20.78 4.46 9.59
C ALA A 52 20.98 2.94 9.66
N TYR A 53 19.93 2.14 9.42
CA TYR A 53 19.91 0.69 9.60
C TYR A 53 21.11 -0.04 8.97
N PRO A 54 21.44 0.11 7.68
CA PRO A 54 22.58 -0.58 7.08
C PRO A 54 23.94 -0.19 7.69
N VAL A 55 24.04 0.99 8.29
CA VAL A 55 25.27 1.44 8.97
C VAL A 55 25.39 0.83 10.37
N VAL A 56 24.27 0.74 11.11
CA VAL A 56 24.25 0.20 12.49
C VAL A 56 24.11 -1.32 12.54
N ARG A 57 23.74 -1.95 11.43
CA ARG A 57 23.59 -3.40 11.24
C ARG A 57 24.24 -3.85 9.92
N PRO A 58 25.57 -3.66 9.76
CA PRO A 58 26.26 -3.97 8.50
C PRO A 58 26.25 -5.47 8.16
N ASP A 59 26.08 -6.34 9.16
CA ASP A 59 26.09 -7.79 9.00
C ASP A 59 24.72 -8.37 8.61
N VAL A 60 23.67 -7.53 8.55
CA VAL A 60 22.32 -7.97 8.17
C VAL A 60 22.15 -7.82 6.66
N GLU A 61 21.85 -8.93 5.98
CA GLU A 61 21.54 -8.92 4.55
C GLU A 61 20.18 -8.24 4.31
N LEU A 62 20.15 -7.28 3.38
CA LEU A 62 18.96 -6.54 3.00
C LEU A 62 18.64 -6.79 1.53
N PHE A 63 17.74 -7.75 1.27
CA PHE A 63 17.36 -8.14 -0.09
C PHE A 63 16.73 -6.98 -0.88
N TRP A 64 15.88 -6.18 -0.23
CA TRP A 64 15.40 -4.90 -0.72
C TRP A 64 15.81 -3.83 0.28
N PRO A 65 16.88 -3.05 0.06
CA PRO A 65 17.54 -2.24 1.10
C PRO A 65 16.57 -1.49 2.03
N ASP A 66 15.70 -0.66 1.48
CA ASP A 66 14.78 0.16 2.27
C ASP A 66 13.63 -0.64 2.87
N GLN A 67 13.05 -1.58 2.12
CA GLN A 67 11.92 -2.41 2.58
C GLN A 67 12.37 -3.39 3.66
N SER A 68 13.50 -4.06 3.48
CA SER A 68 14.08 -4.98 4.45
C SER A 68 14.50 -4.25 5.73
N ALA A 69 15.15 -3.08 5.62
CA ALA A 69 15.53 -2.28 6.79
C ALA A 69 14.30 -1.87 7.61
N LEU A 70 13.27 -1.35 6.92
CA LEU A 70 12.02 -0.95 7.57
C LEU A 70 11.27 -2.14 8.17
N ALA A 71 11.20 -3.27 7.46
CA ALA A 71 10.58 -4.50 7.98
C ALA A 71 11.24 -4.95 9.28
N ASN A 72 12.57 -4.99 9.31
CA ASN A 72 13.32 -5.40 10.49
C ASN A 72 13.09 -4.44 11.66
N LEU A 73 13.11 -3.12 11.42
CA LEU A 73 12.81 -2.13 12.46
C LEU A 73 11.41 -2.32 13.05
N LEU A 74 10.41 -2.52 12.20
CA LEU A 74 9.03 -2.73 12.64
C LEU A 74 8.83 -4.09 13.33
N GLN A 75 9.66 -5.08 13.02
CA GLN A 75 9.63 -6.38 13.67
C GLN A 75 10.26 -6.32 15.07
N ASP A 76 11.39 -5.64 15.20
CA ASP A 76 12.24 -5.72 16.39
C ASP A 76 11.98 -4.58 17.40
N ASN A 77 11.18 -3.57 17.02
CA ASN A 77 10.97 -2.38 17.85
C ASN A 77 9.48 -2.08 18.10
N GLU A 78 9.02 -2.37 19.31
CA GLU A 78 7.65 -2.13 19.76
C GLU A 78 7.23 -0.66 19.71
N TYR A 79 8.16 0.27 19.95
CA TYR A 79 7.88 1.71 19.88
C TYR A 79 7.41 2.13 18.48
N PHE A 80 8.03 1.56 17.44
CA PHE A 80 7.59 1.78 16.06
C PHE A 80 6.36 0.94 15.72
N SER A 81 6.40 -0.37 15.97
CA SER A 81 5.39 -1.28 15.46
C SER A 81 3.97 -1.00 15.96
N ARG A 82 3.81 -0.47 17.18
CA ARG A 82 2.49 -0.13 17.75
C ARG A 82 1.72 0.96 17.00
N SER A 83 2.40 1.81 16.24
CA SER A 83 1.81 2.93 15.49
C SER A 83 1.61 2.62 14.00
N VAL A 84 1.78 1.36 13.60
CA VAL A 84 1.63 0.91 12.22
C VAL A 84 0.38 0.04 12.07
N VAL A 85 -0.41 0.31 11.03
CA VAL A 85 -1.56 -0.54 10.66
C VAL A 85 -1.34 -1.11 9.26
N TYR A 86 -1.61 -2.41 9.11
CA TYR A 86 -1.55 -3.08 7.81
C TYR A 86 -2.93 -3.13 7.17
N CYS A 87 -3.06 -2.46 6.03
CA CYS A 87 -4.28 -2.36 5.23
C CYS A 87 -4.29 -3.37 4.07
N PRO A 88 -5.46 -3.64 3.47
CA PRO A 88 -5.55 -4.38 2.22
C PRO A 88 -4.68 -3.76 1.12
N LEU A 89 -3.89 -4.59 0.43
CA LEU A 89 -2.93 -4.15 -0.58
C LEU A 89 -3.59 -3.32 -1.70
N ARG A 90 -4.81 -3.67 -2.10
CA ARG A 90 -5.52 -2.96 -3.17
C ARG A 90 -5.84 -1.50 -2.91
N TRP A 91 -5.86 -1.06 -1.64
CA TRP A 91 -6.18 0.34 -1.31
C TRP A 91 -5.22 1.31 -1.99
N PHE A 92 -3.93 0.97 -2.02
CA PHE A 92 -2.91 1.86 -2.57
C PHE A 92 -1.65 1.14 -3.07
N ASN A 93 -1.65 -0.18 -3.25
CA ASN A 93 -0.52 -0.94 -3.80
C ASN A 93 -0.97 -2.07 -4.75
N ALA A 94 -2.18 -1.98 -5.31
CA ALA A 94 -2.78 -3.02 -6.13
C ALA A 94 -1.83 -3.48 -7.26
N TYR A 95 -1.59 -4.78 -7.37
CA TYR A 95 -0.71 -5.32 -8.38
C TYR A 95 -1.29 -5.24 -9.78
N MET A 96 -0.40 -5.18 -10.76
CA MET A 96 -0.78 -5.21 -12.15
C MET A 96 -1.59 -6.47 -12.49
N ARG A 97 -2.55 -6.26 -13.40
CA ARG A 97 -3.29 -7.28 -14.13
C ARG A 97 -2.39 -7.95 -15.18
N GLN A 98 -2.98 -8.66 -16.13
CA GLN A 98 -2.27 -9.14 -17.32
C GLN A 98 -1.57 -7.97 -18.05
N PRO A 99 -0.60 -8.24 -18.94
CA PRO A 99 0.11 -7.21 -19.68
C PRO A 99 -0.81 -6.23 -20.43
N ASN A 100 -2.01 -6.67 -20.84
CA ASN A 100 -3.00 -5.80 -21.50
C ASN A 100 -3.75 -4.85 -20.56
N GLY A 101 -3.54 -4.93 -19.24
CA GLY A 101 -4.23 -4.12 -18.23
C GLY A 101 -5.68 -4.51 -17.91
N GLU A 102 -6.28 -5.42 -18.66
CA GLU A 102 -7.71 -5.75 -18.53
C GLU A 102 -7.95 -7.12 -17.90
N GLY A 103 -7.22 -8.16 -18.31
CA GLY A 103 -7.41 -9.53 -17.80
C GLY A 103 -6.83 -9.72 -16.40
N LEU A 104 -7.45 -10.54 -15.55
CA LEU A 104 -6.80 -10.96 -14.30
C LEU A 104 -5.55 -11.78 -14.63
N ASN A 105 -4.43 -11.42 -14.02
CA ASN A 105 -3.19 -12.18 -14.09
C ASN A 105 -3.38 -13.53 -13.33
N PRO A 106 -3.25 -14.69 -14.00
CA PRO A 106 -3.41 -15.98 -13.33
C PRO A 106 -2.31 -16.28 -12.30
N ASP A 107 -1.16 -15.59 -12.37
CA ASP A 107 0.00 -15.84 -11.51
C ASP A 107 -0.10 -15.14 -10.15
N SER A 108 -1.15 -14.33 -9.92
CA SER A 108 -1.36 -13.57 -8.69
C SER A 108 -2.81 -13.66 -8.22
N PRO A 109 -3.09 -13.72 -6.90
CA PRO A 109 -4.46 -13.70 -6.41
C PRO A 109 -5.25 -12.46 -6.85
N ALA A 110 -6.49 -12.65 -7.30
CA ALA A 110 -7.32 -11.56 -7.80
C ALA A 110 -7.53 -10.41 -6.79
N TYR A 111 -7.57 -10.72 -5.49
CA TYR A 111 -7.76 -9.72 -4.44
C TYR A 111 -6.52 -8.85 -4.17
N LEU A 112 -5.38 -9.15 -4.80
CA LEU A 112 -4.16 -8.33 -4.75
C LEU A 112 -3.98 -7.50 -6.02
N GLN A 113 -4.69 -7.81 -7.10
CA GLN A 113 -4.59 -7.10 -8.37
C GLN A 113 -5.47 -5.87 -8.39
N VAL A 114 -5.16 -4.90 -9.25
CA VAL A 114 -5.98 -3.71 -9.49
C VAL A 114 -7.35 -4.11 -10.08
N HIS A 115 -8.41 -3.43 -9.69
CA HIS A 115 -9.75 -3.54 -10.27
C HIS A 115 -10.24 -2.17 -10.75
N PRO A 116 -11.26 -2.14 -11.63
CA PRO A 116 -11.92 -0.90 -11.97
C PRO A 116 -12.44 -0.19 -10.70
N GLY A 117 -12.19 1.12 -10.59
CA GLY A 117 -12.45 1.91 -9.40
C GLY A 117 -11.28 2.04 -8.40
N ASP A 118 -10.22 1.22 -8.54
CA ASP A 118 -9.05 1.30 -7.65
C ASP A 118 -8.19 2.53 -7.93
N LEU A 119 -7.58 3.06 -6.86
CA LEU A 119 -6.77 4.28 -6.87
C LEU A 119 -5.57 4.16 -7.83
N LEU A 120 -4.76 3.12 -7.67
CA LEU A 120 -3.48 3.01 -8.39
C LEU A 120 -3.09 1.56 -8.68
N VAL A 121 -2.19 1.39 -9.64
CA VAL A 121 -1.55 0.11 -9.95
C VAL A 121 -0.05 0.18 -9.66
N HIS A 122 0.46 -0.85 -9.00
CA HIS A 122 1.86 -1.05 -8.65
C HIS A 122 2.45 -2.12 -9.59
N PHE A 123 3.58 -1.79 -10.22
CA PHE A 123 4.34 -2.65 -11.13
C PHE A 123 5.67 -3.11 -10.48
N PRO A 124 5.63 -3.90 -9.40
CA PRO A 124 6.84 -4.29 -8.69
C PRO A 124 7.73 -5.18 -9.57
N GLY A 125 9.03 -4.94 -9.54
CA GLY A 125 10.01 -5.79 -10.23
C GLY A 125 10.07 -5.62 -11.75
N THR A 126 9.31 -4.69 -12.33
CA THR A 126 9.41 -4.36 -13.76
C THR A 126 10.81 -3.84 -14.10
N PRO A 127 11.58 -4.51 -14.98
CA PRO A 127 12.89 -4.04 -15.39
C PRO A 127 12.82 -2.68 -16.08
N ARG A 128 13.85 -1.85 -15.90
CA ARG A 128 13.89 -0.48 -16.44
C ARG A 128 13.71 -0.43 -17.96
N ASP A 129 14.29 -1.37 -18.68
CA ASP A 129 14.19 -1.52 -20.14
C ASP A 129 12.81 -2.03 -20.61
N LYS A 130 12.01 -2.56 -19.70
CA LYS A 130 10.64 -3.06 -19.94
C LYS A 130 9.55 -2.14 -19.39
N LEU A 131 9.93 -1.03 -18.74
CA LEU A 131 8.98 -0.15 -18.07
C LEU A 131 7.94 0.42 -19.03
N THR A 132 8.36 0.93 -20.18
CA THR A 132 7.44 1.50 -21.19
C THR A 132 6.47 0.43 -21.72
N GLU A 133 6.99 -0.74 -22.10
CA GLU A 133 6.18 -1.88 -22.59
C GLU A 133 5.14 -2.31 -21.55
N THR A 134 5.51 -2.29 -20.27
CA THR A 134 4.61 -2.69 -19.17
C THR A 134 3.54 -1.63 -18.88
N LEU A 135 3.91 -0.35 -18.93
CA LEU A 135 3.01 0.76 -18.59
C LEU A 135 2.03 1.11 -19.72
N GLU A 136 2.45 1.01 -20.98
CA GLU A 136 1.71 1.53 -22.13
C GLU A 136 0.23 1.05 -22.18
N PRO A 137 -0.09 -0.24 -21.96
CA PRO A 137 -1.50 -0.68 -21.96
C PRO A 137 -2.32 -0.09 -20.82
N TYR A 138 -1.73 0.12 -19.65
CA TYR A 138 -2.39 0.73 -18.50
C TYR A 138 -2.59 2.24 -18.67
N LEU A 139 -1.63 2.91 -19.31
CA LEU A 139 -1.75 4.31 -19.69
C LEU A 139 -2.87 4.48 -20.72
N ALA A 140 -2.95 3.62 -21.74
CA ALA A 140 -4.04 3.66 -22.71
C ALA A 140 -5.43 3.49 -22.05
N ILE A 141 -5.54 2.63 -21.03
CA ILE A 141 -6.77 2.52 -20.22
C ILE A 141 -7.05 3.83 -19.47
N ALA A 142 -6.06 4.40 -18.79
CA ALA A 142 -6.22 5.64 -18.02
C ALA A 142 -6.60 6.83 -18.91
N GLU A 143 -5.90 7.01 -20.04
CA GLU A 143 -6.13 8.10 -21.00
C GLU A 143 -7.47 7.97 -21.75
N SER A 144 -8.05 6.77 -21.79
CA SER A 144 -9.35 6.54 -22.41
C SER A 144 -10.54 6.99 -21.54
N HIS A 145 -10.31 7.40 -20.28
CA HIS A 145 -11.34 7.90 -19.36
C HIS A 145 -12.59 7.02 -19.31
N ARG A 146 -12.37 5.71 -19.22
CA ARG A 146 -13.42 4.69 -19.27
C ARG A 146 -14.28 4.76 -17.99
N PRO A 147 -15.62 4.93 -18.09
CA PRO A 147 -16.50 5.08 -16.92
C PRO A 147 -16.49 3.89 -15.97
N GLU A 148 -16.13 2.69 -16.43
CA GLU A 148 -15.98 1.52 -15.57
C GLU A 148 -14.74 1.60 -14.68
N TRP A 149 -13.69 2.32 -15.09
CA TRP A 149 -12.45 2.51 -14.33
C TRP A 149 -12.47 3.76 -13.45
N GLU A 150 -13.13 4.82 -13.92
CA GLU A 150 -13.30 6.10 -13.22
C GLU A 150 -14.65 6.12 -12.48
N LEU A 151 -14.75 5.29 -11.43
CA LEU A 151 -15.96 5.19 -10.63
C LEU A 151 -15.96 6.27 -9.55
N PRO A 152 -17.06 7.02 -9.35
CA PRO A 152 -17.17 7.88 -8.17
C PRO A 152 -17.10 7.02 -6.91
N LEU A 153 -16.57 7.59 -5.82
CA LEU A 153 -16.29 6.88 -4.56
C LEU A 153 -17.47 6.02 -4.07
N GLU A 154 -18.70 6.53 -4.19
CA GLU A 154 -19.93 5.86 -3.74
C GLU A 154 -20.20 4.54 -4.47
N ARG A 155 -19.62 4.36 -5.67
CA ARG A 155 -19.79 3.16 -6.51
C ARG A 155 -18.64 2.17 -6.39
N THR A 156 -17.57 2.50 -5.68
CA THR A 156 -16.39 1.63 -5.54
C THR A 156 -16.54 0.57 -4.43
N GLY A 157 -17.41 0.83 -3.46
CA GLY A 157 -17.53 0.02 -2.24
C GLY A 157 -16.51 0.36 -1.15
N TYR A 158 -15.54 1.25 -1.40
CA TYR A 158 -14.49 1.58 -0.44
C TYR A 158 -15.02 2.23 0.84
N ILE A 159 -16.09 3.02 0.77
CA ILE A 159 -16.72 3.64 1.95
C ILE A 159 -17.06 2.57 3.01
N GLU A 160 -17.73 1.50 2.59
CA GLU A 160 -18.13 0.45 3.52
C GLU A 160 -16.98 -0.49 3.88
N GLU A 161 -16.05 -0.71 2.95
CA GLU A 161 -14.86 -1.53 3.22
C GLU A 161 -13.97 -0.91 4.30
N THR A 162 -13.63 0.38 4.16
CA THR A 162 -12.74 1.10 5.08
C THR A 162 -13.41 1.27 6.44
N LYS A 163 -14.70 1.62 6.46
CA LYS A 163 -15.50 1.68 7.70
C LYS A 163 -15.46 0.34 8.45
N ARG A 164 -15.78 -0.77 7.78
CA ARG A 164 -15.73 -2.11 8.40
C ARG A 164 -14.33 -2.49 8.87
N PHE A 165 -13.30 -2.09 8.14
CA PHE A 165 -11.92 -2.33 8.53
C PHE A 165 -11.60 -1.64 9.86
N TRP A 166 -11.88 -0.34 9.98
CA TRP A 166 -11.62 0.44 11.19
C TRP A 166 -12.48 0.00 12.38
N GLU A 167 -13.75 -0.36 12.15
CA GLU A 167 -14.62 -0.94 13.20
C GLU A 167 -14.09 -2.28 13.76
N ARG A 168 -13.43 -3.10 12.92
CA ARG A 168 -12.76 -4.32 13.38
C ARG A 168 -11.51 -3.99 14.20
N MET A 169 -10.72 -3.02 13.75
CA MET A 169 -9.52 -2.57 14.47
C MET A 169 -9.89 -2.07 15.86
N HIS A 170 -10.89 -1.19 16.00
CA HIS A 170 -11.34 -0.68 17.29
C HIS A 170 -11.72 -1.81 18.26
N ARG A 171 -12.49 -2.80 17.79
CA ARG A 171 -12.90 -3.96 18.62
C ARG A 171 -11.73 -4.81 19.08
N SER A 172 -10.70 -4.95 18.25
CA SER A 172 -9.48 -5.70 18.60
C SER A 172 -8.60 -4.97 19.62
N SER A 173 -8.66 -3.64 19.66
CA SER A 173 -7.95 -2.82 20.65
C SER A 173 -8.68 -2.78 21.99
N SER A 174 -10.01 -2.84 22.01
CA SER A 174 -10.80 -2.85 23.26
C SER A 174 -10.83 -4.19 23.99
N SER A 175 -10.33 -5.28 23.37
CA SER A 175 -10.28 -6.62 23.95
C SER A 175 -8.90 -7.01 24.49
N ARG A 176 -7.94 -6.07 24.48
CA ARG A 176 -6.61 -6.18 25.10
C ARG A 176 -6.58 -5.34 26.37
#